data_AF-A0A1N6I8Z0-F1
#
_entry.id   AF-A0A1N6I8Z0-F1
#
_cell.length_a   1.000
_cell.length_b   1.000
_cell.length_c   1.000
_cell.angle_alpha   90.00
_cell.angle_beta   90.00
_cell.angle_gamma   90.00
#
_symmetry.space_group_name_H-M   'P 1'
#
loop_
_entity.id
_entity.type
_entity.pdbx_description
1 polymer ?
#
loop_
_entity_poly.entity_id
_entity_poly.type
_entity_poly.pdbx_seq_one_letter_code
_entity_poly.pdbx_strand_id
1 'polypeptide(L)'
;MQKLNHSVLLAIAAKPLFVAIAYTAMLSACSDTTSSTAPESIASSSTTTIEYLSSSETTTIESSSSALFDSTGSAPSTGSNSSAIQQSSSSSGQKEFSSSSRNSHRRSSSSVAQTSSSAISSSQATPVSSAKEASSSSTTPSPVKITLDENGFATVADVYRSLQDNEKAVFIIRHSEREDNVAIETELTANGVKMAQDLGATLKSDEEFSYITSGFVRTNETANNISKGRGEASLPKLITNYDITGNWFLKISADSLAQYATKLNMKGSSVELMAHWAYDGGYPDALYELSPRSEEFMQKVILKNLSKWKRVSIMVSHDILVMPLAVFGSDKKVALKYHEDYHWINYIAGLAIIIGKENNLRYVPVKGADSGVIDYLAIYMEEHGTGSKKPSTPKK
;
A
#
# COMPACT_ATOMS: atom_id res chain seq x y z
N MET A 1 -34.50 50.00 -40.24
CA MET A 1 -33.42 50.61 -39.42
C MET A 1 -32.78 49.47 -38.62
N GLN A 2 -31.57 49.03 -39.00
CA GLN A 2 -30.33 49.11 -38.20
C GLN A 2 -30.48 48.51 -36.78
N LYS A 3 -29.63 47.63 -36.23
CA LYS A 3 -28.35 46.96 -36.57
C LYS A 3 -28.03 46.02 -35.36
N LEU A 4 -27.33 44.90 -35.60
CA LEU A 4 -26.36 44.19 -34.71
C LEU A 4 -26.84 43.65 -33.33
N ASN A 5 -26.32 42.58 -32.72
CA ASN A 5 -25.37 41.51 -33.11
C ASN A 5 -25.47 40.36 -32.08
N HIS A 6 -25.03 39.17 -32.49
CA HIS A 6 -24.79 37.98 -31.67
C HIS A 6 -23.84 38.22 -30.50
N SER A 7 -24.10 37.56 -29.36
CA SER A 7 -23.09 37.24 -28.35
C SER A 7 -23.10 35.74 -28.05
N VAL A 8 -21.96 35.15 -28.36
CA VAL A 8 -21.51 33.79 -28.05
C VAL A 8 -21.22 33.70 -26.56
N LEU A 9 -21.86 32.78 -25.83
CA LEU A 9 -21.46 32.43 -24.47
C LEU A 9 -20.34 31.37 -24.54
N LEU A 10 -19.12 31.82 -24.25
CA LEU A 10 -17.94 30.98 -24.05
C LEU A 10 -17.99 30.45 -22.61
N ALA A 11 -18.16 29.15 -22.44
CA ALA A 11 -18.02 28.48 -21.15
C ALA A 11 -16.52 28.37 -20.81
N ILE A 12 -16.06 29.15 -19.84
CA ILE A 12 -14.72 29.02 -19.25
C ILE A 12 -14.82 27.98 -18.13
N ALA A 13 -14.24 26.80 -18.37
CA ALA A 13 -14.00 25.80 -17.35
C ALA A 13 -12.93 26.33 -16.38
N ALA A 14 -13.34 26.66 -15.16
CA ALA A 14 -12.43 26.93 -14.06
C ALA A 14 -11.78 25.62 -13.62
N LYS A 15 -10.46 25.51 -13.81
CA LYS A 15 -9.66 24.44 -13.20
C LYS A 15 -9.48 24.77 -11.71
N PRO A 16 -9.61 23.79 -10.78
CA PRO A 16 -9.22 24.02 -9.40
C PRO A 16 -7.70 24.19 -9.33
N LEU A 17 -7.31 25.30 -8.70
CA LEU A 17 -5.94 25.68 -8.38
C LEU A 17 -5.46 24.77 -7.24
N PHE A 18 -4.55 23.84 -7.55
CA PHE A 18 -3.79 23.13 -6.53
C PHE A 18 -2.86 24.13 -5.84
N VAL A 19 -3.11 24.41 -4.57
CA VAL A 19 -2.23 25.21 -3.72
C VAL A 19 -1.51 24.24 -2.81
N ALA A 20 -0.33 23.78 -3.23
CA ALA A 20 0.64 23.21 -2.32
C ALA A 20 1.18 24.37 -1.45
N ILE A 21 0.63 24.54 -0.26
CA ILE A 21 1.19 25.49 0.71
C ILE A 21 2.47 24.87 1.28
N ALA A 22 3.60 25.23 0.68
CA ALA A 22 4.89 25.15 1.35
C ALA A 22 4.85 26.07 2.59
N TYR A 23 4.83 25.49 3.78
CA TYR A 23 4.95 26.23 5.03
C TYR A 23 6.32 26.90 5.08
N THR A 24 6.36 28.20 4.76
CA THR A 24 7.45 29.09 5.14
C THR A 24 6.98 29.89 6.35
N ALA A 25 7.50 29.56 7.53
CA ALA A 25 7.43 30.45 8.69
C ALA A 25 8.84 30.71 9.20
N MET A 26 9.47 31.70 8.58
CA MET A 26 10.50 32.53 9.19
C MET A 26 9.86 33.41 10.26
N LEU A 27 10.34 33.34 11.49
CA LEU A 27 10.37 34.50 12.38
C LEU A 27 11.74 34.59 13.06
N SER A 28 12.26 35.81 13.00
CA SER A 28 13.58 36.26 13.40
C SER A 28 13.59 36.71 14.87
N ALA A 29 14.74 36.48 15.52
CA ALA A 29 15.41 37.28 16.54
C ALA A 29 14.66 37.72 17.82
N CYS A 30 15.23 37.33 18.97
CA CYS A 30 15.92 38.29 19.84
C CYS A 30 17.00 37.58 20.67
N SER A 31 18.16 38.22 20.67
CA SER A 31 19.42 37.89 21.31
C SER A 31 19.32 37.91 22.84
N ASP A 32 20.16 37.12 23.52
CA ASP A 32 20.93 37.69 24.63
C ASP A 32 22.27 36.97 24.84
N THR A 33 23.24 37.79 25.19
CA THR A 33 24.68 37.54 25.21
C THR A 33 25.15 37.36 26.65
N THR A 34 26.01 36.38 26.94
CA THR A 34 27.14 36.43 27.90
C THR A 34 27.90 35.10 27.82
N SER A 35 29.08 35.03 27.19
CA SER A 35 30.44 35.24 27.76
C SER A 35 30.84 34.25 28.85
N SER A 36 31.86 33.42 28.58
CA SER A 36 33.10 33.36 29.39
C SER A 36 34.03 32.19 28.96
N THR A 37 35.17 32.59 28.37
CA THR A 37 36.56 32.08 28.47
C THR A 37 36.92 30.58 28.68
N ALA A 38 37.84 30.14 27.80
CA ALA A 38 38.76 28.99 27.83
C ALA A 38 39.88 29.15 28.92
N PRO A 39 41.00 28.36 29.00
CA PRO A 39 41.53 27.29 28.11
C PRO A 39 42.29 26.09 28.78
N GLU A 40 42.90 25.24 27.93
CA GLU A 40 44.12 24.39 28.11
C GLU A 40 44.03 23.13 29.03
N SER A 41 44.73 21.98 28.85
CA SER A 41 45.86 21.53 28.00
C SER A 41 46.05 19.98 28.05
N ILE A 42 46.51 19.39 26.93
CA ILE A 42 47.60 18.40 26.71
C ILE A 42 47.84 17.18 27.66
N ALA A 43 47.86 15.96 27.09
CA ALA A 43 48.86 14.84 27.19
C ALA A 43 48.15 13.48 26.87
N SER A 44 48.44 12.71 25.81
CA SER A 44 49.62 11.94 25.36
C SER A 44 49.91 10.62 26.10
N SER A 45 49.88 9.51 25.32
CA SER A 45 50.42 8.14 25.55
C SER A 45 49.82 7.30 26.69
N SER A 46 49.68 5.97 26.63
CA SER A 46 50.47 4.94 25.94
C SER A 46 49.73 3.59 25.88
N THR A 47 50.11 2.82 24.85
CA THR A 47 49.89 1.39 24.58
C THR A 47 50.34 0.46 25.72
N THR A 48 49.53 -0.57 26.04
CA THR A 48 50.02 -1.88 26.53
C THR A 48 49.10 -3.00 26.04
N THR A 49 49.71 -3.99 25.39
CA THR A 49 49.15 -5.25 24.89
C THR A 49 49.37 -6.37 25.92
N ILE A 50 48.71 -7.51 25.72
CA ILE A 50 48.93 -8.87 26.31
C ILE A 50 48.02 -9.12 27.54
N GLU A 51 47.23 -10.20 27.68
CA GLU A 51 47.40 -11.60 27.26
C GLU A 51 46.06 -12.34 27.09
N TYR A 52 46.07 -13.32 26.20
CA TYR A 52 45.03 -14.33 26.01
C TYR A 52 45.25 -15.46 27.04
N LEU A 53 44.22 -15.92 27.74
CA LEU A 53 44.25 -17.24 28.34
C LEU A 53 42.93 -17.99 28.14
N SER A 54 43.09 -19.11 27.45
CA SER A 54 42.12 -20.13 27.11
C SER A 54 41.93 -21.08 28.29
N SER A 55 40.68 -21.42 28.60
CA SER A 55 40.34 -22.79 29.01
C SER A 55 38.84 -23.04 28.88
N SER A 56 38.55 -23.95 27.96
CA SER A 56 37.40 -24.84 27.86
C SER A 56 36.89 -25.40 29.19
N GLU A 57 35.57 -25.53 29.32
CA GLU A 57 34.99 -26.80 29.79
C GLU A 57 33.53 -26.96 29.34
N THR A 58 33.27 -28.14 28.83
CA THR A 58 32.00 -28.69 28.33
C THR A 58 31.18 -29.20 29.51
N THR A 59 29.87 -28.96 29.54
CA THR A 59 28.91 -29.98 30.00
C THR A 59 27.48 -29.64 29.57
N THR A 60 26.93 -30.58 28.81
CA THR A 60 25.52 -30.85 28.55
C THR A 60 24.68 -30.98 29.83
N ILE A 61 23.39 -30.63 29.78
CA ILE A 61 22.25 -31.54 30.06
C ILE A 61 20.91 -30.87 29.72
N GLU A 62 20.01 -31.72 29.25
CA GLU A 62 18.65 -31.56 28.76
C GLU A 62 17.59 -31.02 29.74
N SER A 63 16.47 -30.64 29.09
CA SER A 63 15.07 -30.98 29.44
C SER A 63 14.28 -30.09 30.40
N SER A 64 13.15 -29.59 29.84
CA SER A 64 11.75 -29.78 30.29
C SER A 64 11.43 -29.37 31.74
N SER A 65 10.38 -28.63 32.07
CA SER A 65 8.98 -28.76 31.67
C SER A 65 8.13 -27.77 32.50
N SER A 66 6.98 -27.37 31.93
CA SER A 66 5.69 -26.98 32.52
C SER A 66 5.49 -26.85 34.05
N ALA A 67 4.73 -25.82 34.45
CA ALA A 67 3.47 -25.85 35.23
C ALA A 67 3.03 -24.39 35.50
N LEU A 68 1.81 -23.93 35.20
CA LEU A 68 0.48 -24.22 35.80
C LEU A 68 0.40 -23.94 37.31
N PHE A 69 -0.63 -23.16 37.69
CA PHE A 69 -1.35 -22.95 38.99
C PHE A 69 -1.80 -21.47 38.96
N ASP A 70 -3.05 -21.03 38.80
CA ASP A 70 -4.38 -21.43 39.30
C ASP A 70 -4.47 -21.68 40.80
N SER A 71 -5.10 -20.73 41.52
CA SER A 71 -6.21 -21.00 42.44
C SER A 71 -6.60 -19.78 43.29
N THR A 72 -7.90 -19.46 43.25
CA THR A 72 -8.84 -19.19 44.37
C THR A 72 -8.41 -18.22 45.49
N GLY A 73 -9.21 -17.30 46.01
CA GLY A 73 -10.66 -17.14 46.03
C GLY A 73 -11.08 -16.49 47.37
N SER A 74 -12.31 -15.97 47.39
CA SER A 74 -13.15 -15.60 48.56
C SER A 74 -13.20 -14.13 49.02
N ALA A 75 -14.45 -13.65 49.01
CA ALA A 75 -14.98 -12.36 49.45
C ALA A 75 -15.11 -12.26 51.01
N PRO A 76 -15.71 -11.22 51.65
CA PRO A 76 -17.14 -10.86 51.50
C PRO A 76 -17.54 -9.36 51.69
N SER A 77 -18.80 -9.05 51.30
CA SER A 77 -19.82 -8.15 51.91
C SER A 77 -19.43 -6.74 52.40
N THR A 78 -20.18 -5.64 52.26
CA THR A 78 -21.63 -5.35 52.20
C THR A 78 -21.75 -3.82 52.13
N GLY A 79 -22.83 -3.26 51.55
CA GLY A 79 -23.19 -1.86 51.82
C GLY A 79 -24.01 -1.16 50.75
N SER A 80 -25.33 -1.21 50.92
CA SER A 80 -26.39 -0.59 50.14
C SER A 80 -26.29 0.95 50.05
N ASN A 81 -26.70 1.54 48.92
CA ASN A 81 -27.86 2.45 48.88
C ASN A 81 -28.28 2.85 47.46
N SER A 82 -29.60 2.81 47.26
CA SER A 82 -30.39 3.08 46.06
C SER A 82 -30.55 4.58 45.75
N SER A 83 -30.81 4.88 44.46
CA SER A 83 -31.87 5.77 43.90
C SER A 83 -31.52 6.07 42.43
N ALA A 84 -32.11 5.39 41.44
CA ALA A 84 -33.38 5.73 40.76
C ALA A 84 -33.34 7.07 39.99
N ILE A 85 -33.48 7.04 38.65
CA ILE A 85 -34.61 7.64 37.88
C ILE A 85 -34.40 7.54 36.34
N GLN A 86 -35.44 6.97 35.71
CA GLN A 86 -36.06 7.19 34.40
C GLN A 86 -35.39 6.83 33.05
N GLN A 87 -35.95 5.77 32.49
CA GLN A 87 -36.33 5.60 31.09
C GLN A 87 -37.02 6.85 30.50
N SER A 88 -36.69 7.16 29.25
CA SER A 88 -37.72 7.55 28.27
C SER A 88 -37.35 7.01 26.90
N SER A 89 -38.33 6.30 26.34
CA SER A 89 -38.43 5.88 24.95
C SER A 89 -39.08 6.99 24.13
N SER A 90 -38.67 7.15 22.87
CA SER A 90 -39.61 7.46 21.80
C SER A 90 -39.05 7.09 20.45
N SER A 91 -39.85 6.28 19.76
CA SER A 91 -39.77 5.92 18.36
C SER A 91 -40.36 7.02 17.49
N SER A 92 -39.95 7.04 16.22
CA SER A 92 -40.80 7.14 15.01
C SER A 92 -40.11 7.94 13.89
N GLY A 93 -40.19 7.42 12.67
CA GLY A 93 -39.71 8.13 11.48
C GLY A 93 -39.42 7.24 10.27
N GLN A 94 -40.36 6.38 9.88
CA GLN A 94 -40.37 5.76 8.55
C GLN A 94 -40.42 6.84 7.46
N LYS A 95 -39.63 6.69 6.39
CA LYS A 95 -40.00 7.15 5.05
C LYS A 95 -39.66 6.07 4.03
N GLU A 96 -40.68 5.29 3.69
CA GLU A 96 -40.77 4.58 2.42
C GLU A 96 -40.86 5.61 1.29
N PHE A 97 -40.10 5.38 0.22
CA PHE A 97 -40.46 5.85 -1.11
C PHE A 97 -40.44 4.65 -2.04
N SER A 98 -41.62 4.05 -2.22
CA SER A 98 -41.94 3.29 -3.42
C SER A 98 -42.24 4.28 -4.54
N SER A 99 -41.59 4.11 -5.70
CA SER A 99 -42.16 4.56 -6.97
C SER A 99 -42.15 3.39 -7.95
N SER A 100 -43.35 2.85 -8.13
CA SER A 100 -43.74 1.98 -9.21
C SER A 100 -43.85 2.80 -10.49
N SER A 101 -43.38 2.24 -11.60
CA SER A 101 -43.82 2.62 -12.95
C SER A 101 -43.83 1.37 -13.82
N ARG A 102 -45.03 0.78 -13.94
CA ARG A 102 -45.43 -0.13 -15.01
C ARG A 102 -46.32 0.64 -15.97
N ASN A 103 -45.94 0.66 -17.25
CA ASN A 103 -46.77 0.67 -18.47
C ASN A 103 -45.89 1.23 -19.61
N SER A 104 -45.96 0.82 -20.87
CA SER A 104 -46.63 -0.26 -21.59
C SER A 104 -46.31 -0.01 -23.08
N HIS A 105 -46.30 -1.07 -23.90
CA HIS A 105 -46.42 -1.04 -25.37
C HIS A 105 -45.18 -0.56 -26.17
N ARG A 106 -44.86 -1.02 -27.39
CA ARG A 106 -45.33 -2.07 -28.33
C ARG A 106 -44.60 -1.76 -29.65
N ARG A 107 -43.82 -2.68 -30.23
CA ARG A 107 -43.87 -3.09 -31.65
C ARG A 107 -42.58 -3.80 -32.10
N SER A 108 -42.84 -4.93 -32.75
CA SER A 108 -41.95 -5.77 -33.55
C SER A 108 -41.65 -5.18 -34.93
N SER A 109 -40.51 -5.59 -35.50
CA SER A 109 -40.28 -5.91 -36.93
C SER A 109 -38.88 -6.55 -37.01
N SER A 110 -38.68 -7.86 -37.24
CA SER A 110 -38.95 -8.74 -38.39
C SER A 110 -38.17 -8.41 -39.67
N SER A 111 -37.16 -9.24 -39.96
CA SER A 111 -36.72 -9.69 -41.30
C SER A 111 -35.73 -10.86 -41.05
N VAL A 112 -36.13 -12.13 -41.07
CA VAL A 112 -36.48 -13.01 -42.21
C VAL A 112 -35.36 -13.15 -43.24
N ALA A 113 -34.67 -14.29 -43.17
CA ALA A 113 -34.19 -15.13 -44.29
C ALA A 113 -33.98 -16.54 -43.69
N GLN A 114 -34.96 -17.46 -43.72
CA GLN A 114 -35.23 -18.45 -44.78
C GLN A 114 -33.97 -19.10 -45.37
N THR A 115 -33.58 -20.29 -44.86
CA THR A 115 -33.91 -21.65 -45.37
C THR A 115 -33.25 -21.98 -46.71
N SER A 116 -32.39 -23.00 -46.77
CA SER A 116 -32.70 -24.35 -47.29
C SER A 116 -31.54 -25.29 -46.87
N SER A 117 -31.72 -26.36 -46.07
CA SER A 117 -32.16 -27.73 -46.44
C SER A 117 -31.28 -28.36 -47.54
N SER A 118 -30.82 -29.60 -47.51
CA SER A 118 -30.83 -30.75 -46.59
C SER A 118 -30.22 -31.89 -47.41
N ALA A 119 -29.36 -32.74 -46.85
CA ALA A 119 -29.09 -34.05 -47.44
C ALA A 119 -28.76 -35.06 -46.34
N ILE A 120 -29.65 -36.04 -46.25
CA ILE A 120 -29.60 -37.24 -45.43
C ILE A 120 -28.74 -38.25 -46.19
N SER A 121 -27.84 -38.97 -45.53
CA SER A 121 -27.62 -40.37 -45.88
C SER A 121 -26.96 -41.14 -44.73
N SER A 122 -27.65 -42.20 -44.33
CA SER A 122 -27.27 -43.20 -43.34
C SER A 122 -26.39 -44.29 -43.95
N SER A 123 -25.38 -44.77 -43.21
CA SER A 123 -25.12 -46.21 -43.12
C SER A 123 -24.14 -46.57 -42.00
N GLN A 124 -24.55 -47.62 -41.32
CA GLN A 124 -24.01 -48.40 -40.20
C GLN A 124 -22.67 -49.09 -40.53
N ALA A 125 -21.74 -49.18 -39.57
CA ALA A 125 -20.98 -50.40 -39.18
C ALA A 125 -19.88 -50.08 -38.15
N THR A 126 -19.76 -50.92 -37.13
CA THR A 126 -18.81 -50.94 -36.00
C THR A 126 -17.48 -51.62 -36.38
N PRO A 127 -16.55 -51.92 -35.44
CA PRO A 127 -15.71 -51.01 -34.65
C PRO A 127 -14.22 -51.29 -34.91
N VAL A 128 -13.36 -50.26 -34.95
CA VAL A 128 -11.89 -50.47 -34.95
C VAL A 128 -11.26 -49.65 -33.83
N SER A 129 -10.71 -50.39 -32.89
CA SER A 129 -9.79 -49.96 -31.85
C SER A 129 -8.63 -49.19 -32.46
N SER A 130 -8.43 -47.95 -32.05
CA SER A 130 -7.17 -47.23 -32.22
C SER A 130 -7.10 -46.21 -31.10
N ALA A 131 -6.35 -46.58 -30.05
CA ALA A 131 -5.90 -45.67 -29.01
C ALA A 131 -5.16 -44.51 -29.68
N LYS A 132 -5.85 -43.37 -29.85
CA LYS A 132 -5.19 -42.09 -29.98
C LYS A 132 -4.84 -41.66 -28.57
N GLU A 133 -3.58 -41.90 -28.20
CA GLU A 133 -2.92 -41.11 -27.18
C GLU A 133 -3.13 -39.64 -27.54
N ALA A 134 -4.08 -39.02 -26.86
CA ALA A 134 -4.09 -37.59 -26.71
C ALA A 134 -2.87 -37.27 -25.85
N SER A 135 -1.73 -37.11 -26.52
CA SER A 135 -0.59 -36.37 -25.99
C SER A 135 -1.09 -34.95 -25.77
N SER A 136 -1.71 -34.73 -24.61
CA SER A 136 -1.91 -33.39 -24.08
C SER A 136 -0.51 -32.90 -23.75
N SER A 137 0.13 -32.27 -24.73
CA SER A 137 1.24 -31.38 -24.47
C SER A 137 0.67 -30.25 -23.61
N SER A 138 0.63 -30.48 -22.30
CA SER A 138 0.52 -29.44 -21.31
C SER A 138 1.79 -28.62 -21.45
N THR A 139 1.76 -27.68 -22.39
CA THR A 139 2.76 -26.62 -22.48
C THR A 139 2.54 -25.79 -21.23
N THR A 140 3.13 -26.22 -20.11
CA THR A 140 3.19 -25.42 -18.90
C THR A 140 3.82 -24.10 -19.33
N PRO A 141 3.09 -22.96 -19.25
CA PRO A 141 3.63 -21.69 -19.68
C PRO A 141 4.96 -21.48 -18.95
N SER A 142 6.04 -21.19 -19.70
CA SER A 142 7.31 -20.86 -19.07
C SER A 142 7.08 -19.69 -18.10
N PRO A 143 7.62 -19.76 -16.87
CA PRO A 143 7.33 -18.75 -15.86
C PRO A 143 7.75 -17.37 -16.36
N VAL A 144 6.83 -16.41 -16.23
CA VAL A 144 7.06 -15.02 -16.62
C VAL A 144 8.25 -14.49 -15.81
N LYS A 145 9.30 -14.06 -16.50
CA LYS A 145 10.46 -13.46 -15.84
C LYS A 145 10.07 -12.09 -15.28
N ILE A 146 10.32 -11.89 -13.98
CA ILE A 146 10.16 -10.58 -13.35
C ILE A 146 11.30 -9.66 -13.83
N THR A 147 10.94 -8.54 -14.45
CA THR A 147 11.88 -7.48 -14.86
C THR A 147 11.59 -6.24 -14.03
N LEU A 148 12.63 -5.63 -13.47
CA LEU A 148 12.54 -4.36 -12.78
C LEU A 148 12.73 -3.22 -13.80
N ASP A 149 12.00 -2.14 -13.62
CA ASP A 149 12.21 -0.89 -14.34
C ASP A 149 13.45 -0.13 -13.83
N GLU A 150 13.72 1.04 -14.41
CA GLU A 150 14.85 1.89 -14.05
C GLU A 150 14.84 2.35 -12.59
N ASN A 151 13.68 2.37 -11.94
CA ASN A 151 13.50 2.75 -10.54
C ASN A 151 13.50 1.54 -9.60
N GLY A 152 13.71 0.34 -10.12
CA GLY A 152 13.80 -0.90 -9.36
C GLY A 152 12.46 -1.57 -9.06
N PHE A 153 11.39 -1.27 -9.79
CA PHE A 153 10.06 -1.84 -9.58
C PHE A 153 9.64 -2.81 -10.69
N ALA A 154 9.00 -3.92 -10.32
CA ALA A 154 8.20 -4.73 -11.24
C ALA A 154 6.73 -4.34 -11.20
N THR A 155 5.93 -4.67 -12.21
CA THR A 155 4.48 -4.52 -12.07
C THR A 155 3.91 -5.59 -11.14
N VAL A 156 2.87 -5.27 -10.37
CA VAL A 156 2.15 -6.28 -9.55
C VAL A 156 1.66 -7.45 -10.41
N ALA A 157 1.21 -7.15 -11.64
CA ALA A 157 0.72 -8.15 -12.59
C ALA A 157 1.82 -9.11 -13.07
N ASP A 158 3.03 -8.62 -13.37
CA ASP A 158 4.15 -9.49 -13.77
C ASP A 158 4.57 -10.41 -12.63
N VAL A 159 4.64 -9.88 -11.41
CA VAL A 159 4.94 -10.70 -10.23
C VAL A 159 3.85 -11.75 -10.01
N TYR A 160 2.57 -11.38 -10.06
CA TYR A 160 1.46 -12.33 -9.94
C TYR A 160 1.53 -13.46 -10.99
N ARG A 161 1.76 -13.11 -12.26
CA ARG A 161 1.87 -14.07 -13.37
C ARG A 161 3.13 -14.95 -13.29
N SER A 162 4.13 -14.56 -12.50
CA SER A 162 5.37 -15.34 -12.31
C SER A 162 5.27 -16.39 -11.20
N LEU A 163 4.23 -16.31 -10.33
CA LEU A 163 4.11 -17.18 -9.17
C LEU A 163 3.92 -18.64 -9.57
N GLN A 164 4.69 -19.52 -8.94
CA GLN A 164 4.47 -20.96 -9.04
C GLN A 164 3.24 -21.39 -8.23
N ASP A 165 2.63 -22.52 -8.59
CA ASP A 165 1.41 -23.02 -7.92
C ASP A 165 1.59 -23.26 -6.41
N ASN A 166 2.82 -23.60 -6.00
CA ASN A 166 3.18 -23.83 -4.60
C ASN A 166 3.68 -22.58 -3.87
N GLU A 167 3.77 -21.44 -4.55
CA GLU A 167 4.14 -20.16 -3.94
C GLU A 167 2.90 -19.38 -3.48
N LYS A 168 3.04 -18.69 -2.35
CA LYS A 168 2.11 -17.66 -1.91
C LYS A 168 2.71 -16.28 -2.15
N ALA A 169 1.86 -15.27 -2.31
CA ALA A 169 2.30 -13.88 -2.43
C ALA A 169 1.47 -12.95 -1.54
N VAL A 170 2.17 -12.03 -0.87
CA VAL A 170 1.56 -10.89 -0.19
C VAL A 170 2.07 -9.62 -0.84
N PHE A 171 1.18 -8.90 -1.51
CA PHE A 171 1.45 -7.60 -2.10
C PHE A 171 1.12 -6.52 -1.08
N ILE A 172 2.14 -5.97 -0.43
CA ILE A 172 2.00 -4.87 0.52
C ILE A 172 2.14 -3.57 -0.26
N ILE A 173 1.06 -2.81 -0.39
CA ILE A 173 1.02 -1.59 -1.20
C ILE A 173 0.54 -0.40 -0.38
N ARG A 174 0.99 0.79 -0.77
CA ARG A 174 0.38 2.05 -0.33
C ARG A 174 -1.06 2.11 -0.83
N HIS A 175 -1.95 2.70 -0.03
CA HIS A 175 -3.29 3.06 -0.50
C HIS A 175 -3.25 3.87 -1.80
N SER A 176 -4.37 3.92 -2.50
CA SER A 176 -4.52 4.75 -3.70
C SER A 176 -4.62 6.23 -3.35
N GLU A 177 -4.61 7.11 -4.34
CA GLU A 177 -4.59 8.56 -4.12
C GLU A 177 -5.78 9.06 -3.26
N ARG A 178 -5.44 10.02 -2.40
CA ARG A 178 -6.36 10.80 -1.57
C ARG A 178 -6.03 12.28 -1.69
N GLU A 179 -6.94 13.12 -1.23
CA GLU A 179 -6.64 14.52 -0.92
C GLU A 179 -5.63 14.63 0.23
N ASP A 180 -5.10 15.82 0.49
CA ASP A 180 -4.01 16.06 1.46
C ASP A 180 -4.33 15.68 2.91
N ASN A 181 -5.61 15.50 3.27
CA ASN A 181 -6.01 15.10 4.61
C ASN A 181 -5.50 13.70 5.01
N VAL A 182 -4.88 13.59 6.18
CA VAL A 182 -4.31 12.33 6.71
C VAL A 182 -5.24 11.57 7.65
N ALA A 183 -6.37 12.18 8.05
CA ALA A 183 -7.31 11.62 9.02
C ALA A 183 -7.84 10.23 8.62
N ILE A 184 -8.24 9.44 9.61
CA ILE A 184 -8.67 8.04 9.43
C ILE A 184 -9.87 7.89 8.49
N GLU A 185 -10.76 8.88 8.49
CA GLU A 185 -11.97 8.94 7.66
C GLU A 185 -11.73 9.47 6.25
N THR A 186 -10.49 9.81 5.88
CA THR A 186 -10.22 10.37 4.55
C THR A 186 -10.43 9.32 3.47
N GLU A 187 -11.32 9.63 2.53
CA GLU A 187 -11.67 8.85 1.34
C GLU A 187 -10.61 9.00 0.23
N LEU A 188 -10.69 8.11 -0.76
CA LEU A 188 -9.94 8.22 -2.00
C LEU A 188 -10.48 9.34 -2.90
N THR A 189 -9.61 9.91 -3.74
CA THR A 189 -10.06 10.76 -4.86
C THR A 189 -10.70 9.89 -5.95
N ALA A 190 -11.40 10.52 -6.90
CA ALA A 190 -11.91 9.82 -8.08
C ALA A 190 -10.79 9.14 -8.88
N ASN A 191 -9.60 9.76 -8.96
CA ASN A 191 -8.44 9.16 -9.60
C ASN A 191 -7.86 8.02 -8.75
N GLY A 192 -7.83 8.15 -7.42
CA GLY A 192 -7.50 7.05 -6.50
C GLY A 192 -8.38 5.82 -6.69
N VAL A 193 -9.70 6.02 -6.82
CA VAL A 193 -10.64 4.93 -7.16
C VAL A 193 -10.29 4.28 -8.50
N LYS A 194 -10.03 5.08 -9.53
CA LYS A 194 -9.67 4.59 -10.86
C LYS A 194 -8.37 3.77 -10.83
N MET A 195 -7.31 4.29 -10.21
CA MET A 195 -6.02 3.60 -10.08
C MET A 195 -6.16 2.23 -9.41
N ALA A 196 -6.96 2.13 -8.35
CA ALA A 196 -7.22 0.87 -7.66
C ALA A 196 -7.98 -0.13 -8.56
N GLN A 197 -8.98 0.33 -9.32
CA GLN A 197 -9.70 -0.51 -10.27
C GLN A 197 -8.83 -0.94 -11.45
N ASP A 198 -7.99 -0.06 -11.97
CA ASP A 198 -7.06 -0.38 -13.06
C ASP A 198 -6.07 -1.46 -12.63
N LEU A 199 -5.47 -1.33 -11.43
CA LEU A 199 -4.65 -2.38 -10.84
C LEU A 199 -5.43 -3.70 -10.75
N GLY A 200 -6.65 -3.68 -10.20
CA GLY A 200 -7.52 -4.84 -10.15
C GLY A 200 -7.74 -5.50 -11.52
N ALA A 201 -7.97 -4.71 -12.57
CA ALA A 201 -8.17 -5.22 -13.93
C ALA A 201 -6.95 -5.98 -14.46
N THR A 202 -5.73 -5.56 -14.10
CA THR A 202 -4.49 -6.30 -14.47
C THR A 202 -4.32 -7.64 -13.73
N LEU A 203 -5.08 -7.85 -12.64
CA LEU A 203 -5.03 -9.03 -11.78
C LEU A 203 -6.27 -9.93 -11.92
N LYS A 204 -7.03 -9.73 -13.01
CA LYS A 204 -8.24 -10.51 -13.29
C LYS A 204 -7.89 -12.00 -13.46
N SER A 205 -8.50 -12.83 -12.63
CA SER A 205 -8.39 -14.29 -12.65
C SER A 205 -9.54 -14.91 -11.86
N ASP A 206 -9.72 -16.22 -11.98
CA ASP A 206 -10.71 -16.98 -11.18
C ASP A 206 -10.20 -17.29 -9.75
N GLU A 207 -8.96 -16.91 -9.42
CA GLU A 207 -8.35 -17.17 -8.13
C GLU A 207 -8.86 -16.19 -7.05
N GLU A 208 -9.26 -16.70 -5.89
CA GLU A 208 -9.68 -15.84 -4.77
C GLU A 208 -8.48 -15.17 -4.08
N PHE A 209 -8.61 -13.87 -3.77
CA PHE A 209 -7.59 -13.12 -3.04
C PHE A 209 -8.03 -12.84 -1.60
N SER A 210 -7.06 -12.68 -0.69
CA SER A 210 -7.30 -12.06 0.61
C SER A 210 -7.01 -10.57 0.56
N TYR A 211 -7.81 -9.77 1.25
CA TYR A 211 -7.65 -8.31 1.32
C TYR A 211 -7.43 -7.90 2.77
N ILE A 212 -6.22 -7.43 3.07
CA ILE A 212 -5.80 -7.01 4.39
C ILE A 212 -5.68 -5.48 4.39
N THR A 213 -6.23 -4.81 5.39
CA THR A 213 -6.26 -3.35 5.45
C THR A 213 -5.90 -2.85 6.84
N SER A 214 -5.42 -1.61 6.92
CA SER A 214 -5.14 -0.96 8.20
C SER A 214 -6.39 -0.50 8.97
N GLY A 215 -7.57 -0.61 8.35
CA GLY A 215 -8.84 -0.13 8.90
C GLY A 215 -9.17 1.32 8.55
N PHE A 216 -8.24 2.08 7.99
CA PHE A 216 -8.48 3.43 7.47
C PHE A 216 -9.41 3.39 6.25
N VAL A 217 -10.28 4.39 6.09
CA VAL A 217 -11.25 4.44 4.98
C VAL A 217 -10.56 4.27 3.63
N ARG A 218 -9.53 5.07 3.34
CA ARG A 218 -8.72 4.93 2.12
C ARG A 218 -8.09 3.55 1.88
N THR A 219 -7.67 2.81 2.93
CA THR A 219 -7.10 1.47 2.74
C THR A 219 -8.18 0.44 2.44
N ASN A 220 -9.34 0.56 3.10
CA ASN A 220 -10.54 -0.24 2.81
C ASN A 220 -11.06 0.01 1.39
N GLU A 221 -11.19 1.27 0.98
CA GLU A 221 -11.65 1.65 -0.34
C GLU A 221 -10.69 1.21 -1.44
N THR A 222 -9.38 1.30 -1.21
CA THR A 222 -8.39 0.79 -2.18
C THR A 222 -8.58 -0.71 -2.39
N ALA A 223 -8.67 -1.50 -1.31
CA ALA A 223 -8.87 -2.94 -1.38
C ALA A 223 -10.19 -3.32 -2.08
N ASN A 224 -11.28 -2.65 -1.72
CA ASN A 224 -12.59 -2.84 -2.34
C ASN A 224 -12.57 -2.53 -3.84
N ASN A 225 -11.88 -1.46 -4.25
CA ASN A 225 -11.79 -1.07 -5.65
C ASN A 225 -10.85 -1.98 -6.46
N ILE A 226 -9.80 -2.54 -5.86
CA ILE A 226 -9.00 -3.60 -6.49
C ILE A 226 -9.87 -4.83 -6.75
N SER A 227 -10.62 -5.31 -5.74
CA SER A 227 -11.55 -6.44 -5.89
C SER A 227 -12.60 -6.18 -6.99
N LYS A 228 -13.17 -4.97 -7.01
CA LYS A 228 -14.09 -4.55 -8.08
C LYS A 228 -13.43 -4.56 -9.46
N GLY A 229 -12.20 -4.06 -9.58
CA GLY A 229 -11.42 -4.07 -10.83
C GLY A 229 -11.13 -5.48 -11.34
N ARG A 230 -10.89 -6.43 -10.44
CA ARG A 230 -10.74 -7.86 -10.79
C ARG A 230 -12.04 -8.48 -11.31
N GLY A 231 -13.19 -7.87 -11.03
CA GLY A 231 -14.50 -8.37 -11.41
C GLY A 231 -15.10 -9.35 -10.41
N GLU A 232 -14.72 -9.26 -9.13
CA GLU A 232 -15.35 -10.04 -8.08
C GLU A 232 -16.83 -9.65 -7.93
N ALA A 233 -17.71 -10.65 -7.82
CA ALA A 233 -19.17 -10.44 -7.84
C ALA A 233 -19.72 -9.70 -6.60
N SER A 234 -19.00 -9.78 -5.48
CA SER A 234 -19.33 -9.14 -4.22
C SER A 234 -18.11 -8.42 -3.65
N LEU A 235 -18.34 -7.42 -2.81
CA LEU A 235 -17.24 -6.81 -2.06
C LEU A 235 -16.50 -7.87 -1.24
N PRO A 236 -15.16 -7.76 -1.14
CA PRO A 236 -14.37 -8.75 -0.45
C PRO A 236 -14.60 -8.64 1.06
N LYS A 237 -14.44 -9.76 1.77
CA LYS A 237 -14.31 -9.71 3.23
C LYS A 237 -12.95 -9.12 3.59
N LEU A 238 -12.94 -7.89 4.09
CA LEU A 238 -11.72 -7.23 4.55
C LEU A 238 -11.22 -7.84 5.86
N ILE A 239 -9.90 -8.02 5.95
CA ILE A 239 -9.19 -8.45 7.15
C ILE A 239 -8.48 -7.21 7.71
N THR A 240 -9.07 -6.60 8.73
CA THR A 240 -8.46 -5.44 9.38
C THR A 240 -7.30 -5.88 10.29
N ASN A 241 -6.14 -5.26 10.10
CA ASN A 241 -4.97 -5.42 10.96
C ASN A 241 -4.43 -4.04 11.35
N TYR A 242 -4.46 -3.71 12.64
CA TYR A 242 -4.01 -2.40 13.11
C TYR A 242 -2.48 -2.28 13.22
N ASP A 243 -1.75 -3.40 13.17
CA ASP A 243 -0.28 -3.39 13.16
C ASP A 243 0.30 -2.76 11.87
N ILE A 244 -0.51 -2.67 10.81
CA ILE A 244 -0.13 -2.11 9.51
C ILE A 244 -0.62 -0.66 9.31
N THR A 245 -0.88 0.06 10.39
CA THR A 245 -1.35 1.47 10.36
C THR A 245 -0.25 2.49 10.04
N GLY A 246 1.02 2.09 10.00
CA GLY A 246 2.15 2.98 9.71
C GLY A 246 3.18 3.07 10.84
N ASN A 247 2.78 2.73 12.07
CA ASN A 247 3.60 2.93 13.27
C ASN A 247 4.66 1.84 13.49
N TRP A 248 4.71 0.80 12.66
CA TRP A 248 5.52 -0.39 12.95
C TRP A 248 7.00 -0.07 13.21
N PHE A 249 7.57 0.85 12.45
CA PHE A 249 8.99 1.24 12.56
C PHE A 249 9.25 2.38 13.55
N LEU A 250 8.21 2.96 14.15
CA LEU A 250 8.32 4.15 14.98
C LEU A 250 8.38 3.78 16.47
N LYS A 251 9.26 4.45 17.22
CA LYS A 251 9.27 4.48 18.70
C LYS A 251 8.47 5.68 19.24
N ILE A 252 8.24 6.68 18.39
CA ILE A 252 7.39 7.84 18.64
C ILE A 252 6.05 7.70 17.90
N SER A 253 5.07 8.57 18.19
CA SER A 253 3.83 8.58 17.42
C SER A 253 4.07 9.10 15.99
N ALA A 254 3.32 8.59 15.01
CA ALA A 254 3.36 9.10 13.63
C ALA A 254 3.08 10.61 13.56
N ASP A 255 2.17 11.12 14.40
CA ASP A 255 1.85 12.56 14.47
C ASP A 255 3.05 13.42 14.91
N SER A 256 4.00 12.84 15.65
CA SER A 256 5.21 13.55 16.12
C SER A 256 6.36 13.48 15.13
N LEU A 257 6.29 12.63 14.11
CA LEU A 257 7.38 12.36 13.18
C LEU A 257 7.78 13.59 12.38
N ALA A 258 6.79 14.35 11.89
CA ALA A 258 7.02 15.60 11.17
C ALA A 258 7.73 16.65 12.04
N GLN A 259 7.31 16.79 13.30
CA GLN A 259 7.93 17.72 14.26
C GLN A 259 9.35 17.29 14.61
N TYR A 260 9.60 15.99 14.75
CA TYR A 260 10.93 15.45 14.98
C TYR A 260 11.87 15.78 13.81
N ALA A 261 11.43 15.55 12.57
CA ALA A 261 12.19 15.93 11.37
C ALA A 261 12.50 17.43 11.31
N THR A 262 11.54 18.30 11.67
CA THR A 262 11.76 19.75 11.73
C THR A 262 12.85 20.12 12.74
N LYS A 263 12.91 19.47 13.91
CA LYS A 263 13.98 19.70 14.90
C LYS A 263 15.37 19.32 14.38
N LEU A 264 15.43 18.42 13.39
CA LEU A 264 16.65 18.03 12.70
C LEU A 264 16.98 18.94 11.49
N ASN A 265 16.21 20.01 11.28
CA ASN A 265 16.33 20.93 10.13
C ASN A 265 16.10 20.27 8.76
N MET A 266 15.33 19.18 8.72
CA MET A 266 14.93 18.53 7.47
C MET A 266 13.79 19.31 6.80
N LYS A 267 13.92 19.58 5.50
CA LYS A 267 12.96 20.39 4.73
C LYS A 267 11.77 19.57 4.23
N GLY A 268 11.99 18.31 3.89
CA GLY A 268 10.96 17.35 3.49
C GLY A 268 10.23 16.69 4.65
N SER A 269 10.41 17.20 5.88
CA SER A 269 9.70 16.73 7.07
C SER A 269 9.84 15.21 7.27
N SER A 270 8.76 14.52 7.62
CA SER A 270 8.75 13.07 7.86
C SER A 270 9.19 12.24 6.66
N VAL A 271 8.96 12.71 5.43
CA VAL A 271 9.32 12.00 4.20
C VAL A 271 10.84 11.93 4.05
N GLU A 272 11.52 13.06 4.20
CA GLU A 272 12.99 13.13 4.17
C GLU A 272 13.60 12.31 5.30
N LEU A 273 13.07 12.44 6.52
CA LEU A 273 13.53 11.65 7.68
C LEU A 273 13.44 10.15 7.42
N MET A 274 12.29 9.68 6.95
CA MET A 274 12.06 8.25 6.72
C MET A 274 12.95 7.71 5.59
N ALA A 275 13.14 8.48 4.51
CA ALA A 275 14.05 8.10 3.43
C ALA A 275 15.51 8.04 3.93
N HIS A 276 15.98 9.07 4.64
CA HIS A 276 17.33 9.07 5.20
C HIS A 276 17.55 7.89 6.15
N TRP A 277 16.61 7.64 7.07
CA TRP A 277 16.70 6.51 8.00
C TRP A 277 16.72 5.15 7.28
N ALA A 278 15.89 4.94 6.26
CA ALA A 278 15.79 3.65 5.59
C ALA A 278 17.07 3.29 4.80
N TYR A 279 17.76 4.27 4.23
CA TYR A 279 19.00 4.06 3.47
C TYR A 279 20.26 4.12 4.35
N ASP A 280 20.33 5.07 5.28
CA ASP A 280 21.57 5.39 6.01
C ASP A 280 21.53 4.99 7.49
N GLY A 281 20.35 4.65 8.02
CA GLY A 281 20.14 4.35 9.44
C GLY A 281 20.05 5.59 10.33
N GLY A 282 20.22 5.40 11.64
CA GLY A 282 20.21 6.48 12.64
C GLY A 282 18.88 6.69 13.37
N TYR A 283 18.80 7.78 14.13
CA TYR A 283 17.62 8.20 14.93
C TYR A 283 17.08 7.12 15.89
N PRO A 284 17.93 6.46 16.70
CA PRO A 284 17.54 5.33 17.54
C PRO A 284 16.56 5.69 18.67
N ASP A 285 16.36 6.97 18.96
CA ASP A 285 15.35 7.49 19.88
C ASP A 285 13.95 7.57 19.24
N ALA A 286 13.87 7.72 17.92
CA ALA A 286 12.61 7.86 17.18
C ALA A 286 12.21 6.62 16.37
N LEU A 287 13.19 5.84 15.90
CA LEU A 287 12.99 4.75 14.94
C LEU A 287 13.65 3.46 15.43
N TYR A 288 13.03 2.32 15.12
CA TYR A 288 13.67 1.01 15.25
C TYR A 288 14.69 0.81 14.13
N GLU A 289 15.61 -0.15 14.28
CA GLU A 289 16.53 -0.53 13.20
C GLU A 289 15.77 -1.22 12.06
N LEU A 290 16.03 -0.83 10.80
CA LEU A 290 15.22 -1.25 9.65
C LEU A 290 15.17 -2.77 9.47
N SER A 291 16.34 -3.42 9.35
CA SER A 291 16.43 -4.86 9.05
C SER A 291 15.79 -5.73 10.12
N PRO A 292 16.20 -5.68 11.41
CA PRO A 292 15.60 -6.54 12.43
C PRO A 292 14.09 -6.26 12.62
N ARG A 293 13.66 -5.01 12.47
CA ARG A 293 12.24 -4.67 12.60
C ARG A 293 11.40 -5.14 11.40
N SER A 294 12.00 -5.17 10.21
CA SER A 294 11.37 -5.74 9.01
C SER A 294 11.28 -7.26 9.08
N GLU A 295 12.33 -7.94 9.56
CA GLU A 295 12.29 -9.38 9.80
C GLU A 295 11.23 -9.75 10.85
N GLU A 296 11.13 -8.98 11.93
CA GLU A 296 10.07 -9.15 12.91
C GLU A 296 8.68 -8.98 12.29
N PHE A 297 8.49 -8.01 11.39
CA PHE A 297 7.25 -7.85 10.63
C PHE A 297 6.92 -9.10 9.82
N MET A 298 7.91 -9.65 9.09
CA MET A 298 7.72 -10.87 8.30
C MET A 298 7.27 -12.03 9.18
N GLN A 299 7.86 -12.20 10.37
CA GLN A 299 7.50 -13.28 11.28
C GLN A 299 6.12 -13.06 11.92
N LYS A 300 5.90 -11.89 12.54
CA LYS A 300 4.73 -11.64 13.39
C LYS A 300 3.47 -11.29 12.61
N VAL A 301 3.60 -10.68 11.44
CA VAL A 301 2.46 -10.24 10.64
C VAL A 301 2.23 -11.16 9.46
N ILE A 302 3.27 -11.44 8.66
CA ILE A 302 3.12 -12.18 7.40
C ILE A 302 3.02 -13.69 7.64
N LEU A 303 4.09 -14.31 8.13
CA LEU A 303 4.17 -15.76 8.28
C LEU A 303 3.17 -16.30 9.31
N LYS A 304 2.97 -15.59 10.44
CA LYS A 304 1.98 -15.96 11.47
C LYS A 304 0.55 -16.07 10.94
N ASN A 305 0.18 -15.29 9.93
CA ASN A 305 -1.19 -15.25 9.39
C ASN A 305 -1.35 -15.98 8.06
N LEU A 306 -0.27 -16.48 7.48
CA LEU A 306 -0.24 -17.06 6.14
C LEU A 306 -1.19 -18.26 5.95
N SER A 307 -1.48 -19.02 7.02
CA SER A 307 -2.43 -20.14 6.99
C SER A 307 -3.90 -19.69 6.90
N LYS A 308 -4.20 -18.45 7.30
CA LYS A 308 -5.54 -17.85 7.26
C LYS A 308 -5.81 -17.10 5.96
N TRP A 309 -4.76 -16.83 5.19
CA TRP A 309 -4.83 -16.09 3.94
C TRP A 309 -4.83 -17.01 2.73
N LYS A 310 -5.47 -16.54 1.67
CA LYS A 310 -5.45 -17.15 0.35
C LYS A 310 -4.03 -17.13 -0.22
N ARG A 311 -3.80 -17.88 -1.30
CA ARG A 311 -2.47 -17.98 -1.94
C ARG A 311 -1.95 -16.59 -2.32
N VAL A 312 -2.83 -15.74 -2.84
CA VAL A 312 -2.53 -14.33 -3.11
C VAL A 312 -3.29 -13.41 -2.16
N SER A 313 -2.56 -12.44 -1.62
CA SER A 313 -3.08 -11.45 -0.68
C SER A 313 -2.66 -10.04 -1.09
N ILE A 314 -3.61 -9.10 -1.04
CA ILE A 314 -3.35 -7.66 -1.17
C ILE A 314 -3.44 -7.05 0.22
N MET A 315 -2.34 -6.48 0.70
CA MET A 315 -2.26 -5.77 1.97
C MET A 315 -2.10 -4.28 1.70
N VAL A 316 -3.11 -3.49 2.05
CA VAL A 316 -3.12 -2.05 1.82
C VAL A 316 -2.78 -1.29 3.11
N SER A 317 -1.71 -0.50 3.05
CA SER A 317 -1.19 0.29 4.15
C SER A 317 -0.83 1.72 3.69
N HIS A 318 0.07 2.38 4.40
CA HIS A 318 0.48 3.77 4.21
C HIS A 318 1.97 3.82 3.86
N ASP A 319 2.38 4.88 3.18
CA ASP A 319 3.75 5.09 2.74
C ASP A 319 4.81 4.92 3.83
N ILE A 320 4.56 5.43 5.05
CA ILE A 320 5.51 5.30 6.17
C ILE A 320 5.78 3.85 6.62
N LEU A 321 4.90 2.89 6.30
CA LEU A 321 5.18 1.45 6.47
C LEU A 321 5.77 0.85 5.18
N VAL A 322 5.20 1.21 4.04
CA VAL A 322 5.44 0.53 2.77
C VAL A 322 6.79 0.92 2.17
N MET A 323 7.18 2.20 2.24
CA MET A 323 8.48 2.67 1.73
C MET A 323 9.64 1.94 2.41
N PRO A 324 9.75 1.89 3.76
CA PRO A 324 10.85 1.17 4.40
C PRO A 324 10.90 -0.31 4.04
N LEU A 325 9.74 -0.97 3.90
CA LEU A 325 9.68 -2.36 3.47
C LEU A 325 10.20 -2.55 2.04
N ALA A 326 9.87 -1.65 1.11
CA ALA A 326 10.41 -1.68 -0.25
C ALA A 326 11.93 -1.47 -0.27
N VAL A 327 12.45 -0.56 0.55
CA VAL A 327 13.90 -0.36 0.73
C VAL A 327 14.57 -1.61 1.30
N PHE A 328 14.02 -2.19 2.36
CA PHE A 328 14.50 -3.45 2.94
C PHE A 328 14.50 -4.60 1.92
N GLY A 329 13.37 -4.83 1.25
CA GLY A 329 13.19 -5.94 0.33
C GLY A 329 14.01 -5.81 -0.96
N SER A 330 14.37 -4.60 -1.36
CA SER A 330 15.26 -4.35 -2.50
C SER A 330 16.75 -4.36 -2.13
N ASP A 331 17.10 -4.54 -0.85
CA ASP A 331 18.46 -4.34 -0.36
C ASP A 331 18.97 -2.94 -0.75
N LYS A 332 18.13 -1.92 -0.48
CA LYS A 332 18.38 -0.49 -0.75
C LYS A 332 18.61 -0.13 -2.23
N LYS A 333 18.15 -0.96 -3.17
CA LYS A 333 18.34 -0.73 -4.63
C LYS A 333 17.19 -0.03 -5.32
N VAL A 334 16.00 0.01 -4.70
CA VAL A 334 14.86 0.78 -5.22
C VAL A 334 15.16 2.28 -5.19
N ALA A 335 14.60 3.08 -6.11
CA ALA A 335 14.82 4.53 -6.16
C ALA A 335 13.78 5.28 -5.28
N LEU A 336 13.99 5.29 -3.96
CA LEU A 336 13.11 5.95 -2.98
C LEU A 336 13.90 6.89 -2.06
N LYS A 337 14.92 7.55 -2.61
CA LYS A 337 15.87 8.37 -1.85
C LYS A 337 15.46 9.84 -1.86
N TYR A 338 14.33 10.15 -1.24
CA TYR A 338 13.82 11.53 -1.19
C TYR A 338 14.88 12.59 -0.76
N HIS A 339 15.81 12.21 0.13
CA HIS A 339 16.89 13.06 0.61
C HIS A 339 18.01 13.35 -0.44
N GLU A 340 18.11 12.54 -1.50
CA GLU A 340 19.04 12.72 -2.61
C GLU A 340 18.34 13.18 -3.90
N ASP A 341 17.27 12.47 -4.31
CA ASP A 341 16.65 12.58 -5.64
C ASP A 341 15.17 13.01 -5.61
N TYR A 342 14.63 13.28 -4.41
CA TYR A 342 13.22 13.65 -4.20
C TYR A 342 12.21 12.60 -4.68
N HIS A 343 12.62 11.33 -4.82
CA HIS A 343 11.72 10.22 -5.10
C HIS A 343 11.08 9.67 -3.83
N TRP A 344 9.76 9.58 -3.84
CA TRP A 344 8.98 8.92 -2.79
C TRP A 344 8.12 7.81 -3.35
N ILE A 345 7.65 6.90 -2.49
CA ILE A 345 6.85 5.77 -2.94
C ILE A 345 5.50 6.24 -3.48
N ASN A 346 5.16 5.79 -4.70
CA ASN A 346 3.90 6.17 -5.32
C ASN A 346 2.70 5.47 -4.66
N TYR A 347 1.51 6.02 -4.91
CA TYR A 347 0.26 5.32 -4.65
C TYR A 347 0.26 3.96 -5.36
N ILE A 348 -0.36 2.95 -4.74
CA ILE A 348 -0.40 1.57 -5.22
C ILE A 348 0.96 0.93 -5.57
N ALA A 349 2.07 1.51 -5.09
CA ALA A 349 3.40 0.90 -5.11
C ALA A 349 3.75 0.32 -3.73
N GLY A 350 4.73 -0.59 -3.70
CA GLY A 350 5.11 -1.28 -2.47
C GLY A 350 6.05 -2.46 -2.66
N LEU A 351 5.81 -3.52 -1.90
CA LEU A 351 6.62 -4.73 -1.86
C LEU A 351 5.76 -5.97 -2.03
N ALA A 352 6.13 -6.84 -2.97
CA ALA A 352 5.68 -8.21 -3.01
C ALA A 352 6.61 -9.09 -2.18
N ILE A 353 6.03 -9.87 -1.28
CA ILE A 353 6.70 -10.95 -0.57
C ILE A 353 6.21 -12.25 -1.19
N ILE A 354 7.11 -12.97 -1.83
CA ILE A 354 6.84 -14.30 -2.40
C ILE A 354 7.37 -15.34 -1.41
N ILE A 355 6.47 -16.21 -0.97
CA ILE A 355 6.75 -17.24 0.02
C ILE A 355 6.73 -18.58 -0.70
N GLY A 356 7.90 -19.20 -0.82
CA GLY A 356 8.03 -20.53 -1.42
C GLY A 356 7.85 -21.66 -0.42
N LYS A 357 8.30 -22.85 -0.82
CA LYS A 357 8.30 -24.04 0.03
C LYS A 357 9.21 -23.81 1.24
N GLU A 358 8.83 -24.30 2.42
CA GLU A 358 9.59 -24.11 3.66
C GLU A 358 9.68 -22.65 4.14
N ASN A 359 8.76 -21.78 3.70
CA ASN A 359 8.66 -20.37 4.08
C ASN A 359 9.89 -19.52 3.70
N ASN A 360 10.64 -19.91 2.67
CA ASN A 360 11.69 -19.05 2.13
C ASN A 360 11.06 -17.79 1.51
N LEU A 361 11.58 -16.62 1.89
CA LEU A 361 11.03 -15.33 1.48
C LEU A 361 11.87 -14.74 0.34
N ARG A 362 11.19 -14.29 -0.72
CA ARG A 362 11.77 -13.46 -1.79
C ARG A 362 11.01 -12.15 -1.83
N TYR A 363 11.73 -11.07 -2.07
CA TYR A 363 11.20 -9.72 -2.03
C TYR A 363 11.33 -9.07 -3.41
N VAL A 364 10.27 -8.40 -3.85
CA VAL A 364 10.25 -7.69 -5.14
C VAL A 364 9.52 -6.36 -4.94
N PRO A 365 10.16 -5.20 -5.09
CA PRO A 365 9.45 -3.94 -5.14
C PRO A 365 8.46 -3.94 -6.30
N VAL A 366 7.22 -3.52 -6.05
CA VAL A 366 6.14 -3.56 -7.03
C VAL A 366 5.46 -2.22 -7.22
N LYS A 367 4.96 -1.99 -8.44
CA LYS A 367 4.11 -0.86 -8.79
C LYS A 367 2.79 -1.33 -9.41
N GLY A 368 1.70 -0.69 -9.01
CA GLY A 368 0.38 -0.87 -9.61
C GLY A 368 0.02 0.20 -10.66
N ALA A 369 0.76 1.30 -10.69
CA ALA A 369 0.66 2.37 -11.67
C ALA A 369 1.85 2.35 -12.65
N ASP A 370 1.88 3.31 -13.58
CA ASP A 370 2.96 3.45 -14.56
C ASP A 370 4.33 3.67 -13.90
N SER A 371 4.38 4.32 -12.73
CA SER A 371 5.59 4.56 -11.95
C SER A 371 5.44 4.07 -10.51
N GLY A 372 6.51 3.47 -9.96
CA GLY A 372 6.65 3.16 -8.54
C GLY A 372 7.05 4.36 -7.67
N VAL A 373 7.44 5.48 -8.31
CA VAL A 373 7.93 6.69 -7.64
C VAL A 373 7.06 7.91 -7.96
N ILE A 374 6.89 8.79 -6.97
CA ILE A 374 6.49 10.19 -7.16
C ILE A 374 7.78 10.99 -7.22
N ASP A 375 8.00 11.68 -8.34
CA ASP A 375 9.14 12.56 -8.54
C ASP A 375 8.76 14.00 -8.14
N TYR A 376 9.04 14.34 -6.88
CA TYR A 376 8.69 15.66 -6.35
C TYR A 376 9.52 16.79 -6.98
N LEU A 377 10.73 16.50 -7.46
CA LEU A 377 11.54 17.49 -8.14
C LEU A 377 10.95 17.82 -9.51
N ALA A 378 10.54 16.81 -10.28
CA ALA A 378 9.87 17.00 -11.55
C ALA A 378 8.57 17.80 -11.40
N ILE A 379 7.74 17.47 -10.40
CA ILE A 379 6.50 18.21 -10.08
C ILE A 379 6.83 19.68 -9.76
N TYR A 380 7.81 19.92 -8.87
CA TYR A 380 8.21 21.28 -8.51
C TYR A 380 8.68 22.08 -9.73
N MET A 381 9.50 21.46 -10.59
CA MET A 381 10.01 22.10 -11.81
C MET A 381 8.93 22.35 -12.86
N GLU A 382 7.90 21.50 -12.96
CA GLU A 382 6.76 21.75 -13.84
C GLU A 382 5.91 22.93 -13.37
N GLU A 383 5.70 23.05 -12.06
CA GLU A 383 4.88 24.10 -11.46
C GLU A 383 5.60 25.46 -11.37
N HIS A 384 6.90 25.46 -11.08
CA HIS A 384 7.67 26.66 -10.75
C HIS A 384 8.81 26.97 -11.73
N GLY A 385 9.17 26.02 -12.61
CA GLY A 385 10.17 26.21 -13.64
C GLY A 385 9.62 27.05 -14.80
N THR A 386 9.81 28.37 -14.73
CA THR A 386 9.51 29.25 -15.86
C THR A 386 10.43 28.95 -17.05
N GLY A 387 9.88 28.66 -18.25
CA GLY A 387 10.51 29.12 -19.50
C GLY A 387 10.62 28.18 -20.70
N SER A 388 9.51 27.70 -21.25
CA SER A 388 9.40 27.54 -22.71
C SER A 388 8.20 28.33 -23.22
N LYS A 389 8.34 29.66 -23.29
CA LYS A 389 7.56 30.45 -24.24
C LYS A 389 7.89 29.89 -25.62
N LYS A 390 7.01 29.07 -26.20
CA LYS A 390 7.02 28.85 -27.64
C LYS A 390 7.00 30.23 -28.29
N PRO A 391 7.96 30.57 -29.18
CA PRO A 391 7.86 31.81 -29.93
C PRO A 391 6.61 31.70 -30.78
N SER A 392 5.60 32.52 -30.47
CA SER A 392 4.48 32.75 -31.35
C SER A 392 5.04 33.35 -32.63
N THR A 393 5.09 32.54 -33.69
CA THR A 393 5.37 33.03 -35.03
C THR A 393 4.31 34.08 -35.35
N PRO A 394 4.68 35.34 -35.64
CA PRO A 394 3.71 36.32 -36.09
C PRO A 394 3.23 35.88 -37.47
N LYS A 395 1.95 35.51 -37.58
CA LYS A 395 1.30 35.39 -38.89
C LYS A 395 1.26 36.78 -39.51
N LYS A 396 1.98 36.96 -40.62
CA LYS A 396 1.68 38.00 -41.61
C LYS A 396 0.69 37.46 -42.61
#